data_AF-A0A842GH69-F1
#
_entry.id   AF-A0A842GH69-F1
#
_cell.length_a   1.000
_cell.length_b   1.000
_cell.length_c   1.000
_cell.angle_alpha   90.00
_cell.angle_beta   90.00
_cell.angle_gamma   90.00
#
_symmetry.space_group_name_H-M   'P 1'
#
loop_
_entity.id
_entity.type
_entity.pdbx_description
1 polymer ?
#
loop_
_entity_poly.entity_id
_entity_poly.type
_entity_poly.pdbx_seq_one_letter_code
_entity_poly.pdbx_strand_id
1 'polypeptide(L)'
;MNFKNLFSKKEDKKLLGIERRESYYIDSKNVTNLSTMSGENFEVFLRDLFIYDGLKAELTPKYKDDGIDIIVTRGKLHTAIQAKRMDIYKNYNLVDKEVVNSLVGGARRRGIERTCIITTSIFTEAAQDIAAQEGMELIDGRQLYYLIAKIRPELLAEAYFEKLGYIKCPECGTGILKKREGRQKIPFIGCTNFPKCRHSMKITEFETRYIKQ
;
A
#
# COMPACT_ATOMS: atom_id res chain seq x y z
N MET A 1 -8.71 -15.69 -8.91
CA MET A 1 -8.23 -14.76 -9.96
C MET A 1 -6.72 -14.84 -10.04
N ASN A 2 -6.18 -14.87 -11.25
CA ASN A 2 -4.85 -15.38 -11.55
C ASN A 2 -3.89 -14.22 -11.85
N PHE A 3 -3.29 -13.61 -10.81
CA PHE A 3 -2.25 -12.57 -10.89
C PHE A 3 -0.92 -13.07 -11.53
N LYS A 4 -0.94 -14.16 -12.31
CA LYS A 4 0.25 -14.85 -12.82
C LYS A 4 1.05 -14.00 -13.81
N ASN A 5 0.41 -13.07 -14.52
CA ASN A 5 1.09 -12.34 -15.58
C ASN A 5 1.91 -11.15 -15.07
N LEU A 6 1.48 -10.47 -14.00
CA LEU A 6 2.32 -9.50 -13.30
C LEU A 6 3.23 -10.15 -12.23
N PHE A 7 2.84 -11.30 -11.64
CA PHE A 7 3.51 -11.87 -10.46
C PHE A 7 3.66 -13.41 -10.44
N SER A 8 4.21 -14.04 -11.50
CA SER A 8 4.55 -15.48 -11.43
C SER A 8 6.01 -15.77 -11.05
N LYS A 9 6.10 -16.82 -10.21
CA LYS A 9 7.24 -17.57 -9.65
C LYS A 9 8.00 -16.95 -8.49
N LYS A 10 7.72 -17.53 -7.31
CA LYS A 10 8.59 -17.58 -6.13
C LYS A 10 9.95 -18.12 -6.55
N GLU A 11 10.99 -17.33 -6.30
CA GLU A 11 12.28 -17.87 -5.90
C GLU A 11 12.49 -17.44 -4.46
N ASP A 12 12.84 -18.41 -3.61
CA ASP A 12 12.95 -18.28 -2.18
C ASP A 12 13.92 -17.14 -1.79
N LYS A 13 13.35 -15.98 -1.44
CA LYS A 13 14.12 -14.91 -0.80
C LYS A 13 14.33 -15.30 0.67
N LYS A 14 15.41 -16.05 0.87
CA LYS A 14 16.25 -16.05 2.06
C LYS A 14 16.12 -14.70 2.78
N LEU A 15 15.80 -14.73 4.09
CA LEU A 15 15.92 -13.59 4.98
C LEU A 15 17.35 -13.03 4.84
N LEU A 16 17.52 -12.08 3.94
CA LEU A 16 18.71 -11.24 3.88
C LEU A 16 18.38 -10.06 4.76
N GLY A 17 19.20 -9.88 5.79
CA GLY A 17 19.22 -8.69 6.62
C GLY A 17 19.45 -7.46 5.74
N ILE A 18 18.35 -6.88 5.27
CA ILE A 18 18.36 -5.59 4.63
C ILE A 18 18.30 -4.58 5.76
N GLU A 19 19.47 -4.00 5.98
CA GLU A 19 19.71 -2.84 6.82
C GLU A 19 18.66 -1.75 6.55
N ARG A 20 18.13 -1.20 7.63
CA ARG A 20 17.40 0.07 7.68
C ARG A 20 18.12 1.13 6.83
N ARG A 21 17.60 1.54 5.66
CA ARG A 21 17.90 2.89 5.06
C ARG A 21 17.15 3.37 3.82
N GLU A 22 16.05 2.76 3.39
CA GLU A 22 15.09 3.43 2.50
C GLU A 22 13.74 3.54 3.21
N SER A 23 13.31 4.76 3.52
CA SER A 23 11.98 5.02 4.08
C SER A 23 10.95 4.89 2.96
N TYR A 24 10.58 3.65 2.64
CA TYR A 24 9.47 3.43 1.73
C TYR A 24 8.19 4.06 2.28
N TYR A 25 7.35 4.58 1.39
CA TYR A 25 6.05 5.17 1.70
C TYR A 25 4.98 4.10 2.05
N ILE A 26 5.33 2.82 2.04
CA ILE A 26 4.45 1.70 2.37
C ILE A 26 4.45 1.38 3.88
N ASP A 27 3.56 2.05 4.62
CA ASP A 27 3.30 1.81 6.04
C ASP A 27 1.81 1.59 6.35
N SER A 28 1.51 1.16 7.58
CA SER A 28 0.15 0.84 8.04
C SER A 28 -0.78 2.05 7.94
N LYS A 29 -0.28 3.24 8.31
CA LYS A 29 -1.03 4.50 8.26
C LYS A 29 -1.41 4.85 6.82
N ASN A 30 -0.52 4.70 5.85
CA ASN A 30 -0.80 4.97 4.45
C ASN A 30 -1.75 3.93 3.86
N VAL A 31 -1.62 2.66 4.25
CA VAL A 31 -2.60 1.61 3.88
C VAL A 31 -4.01 1.96 4.35
N THR A 32 -4.17 2.52 5.56
CA THR A 32 -5.50 2.96 6.04
C THR A 32 -6.06 4.18 5.30
N ASN A 33 -5.21 4.95 4.60
CA ASN A 33 -5.55 6.23 4.00
C ASN A 33 -5.44 6.24 2.46
N LEU A 34 -5.41 5.08 1.80
CA LEU A 34 -5.22 4.98 0.35
C LEU A 34 -6.22 5.83 -0.46
N SER A 35 -7.49 5.86 -0.06
CA SER A 35 -8.52 6.65 -0.75
C SER A 35 -8.56 8.12 -0.36
N THR A 36 -7.87 8.52 0.71
CA THR A 36 -7.90 9.89 1.27
C THR A 36 -6.58 10.63 1.10
N MET A 37 -5.49 9.94 0.71
CA MET A 37 -4.22 10.57 0.37
C MET A 37 -4.27 11.33 -0.97
N SER A 38 -3.25 12.16 -1.22
CA SER A 38 -3.11 12.83 -2.52
C SER A 38 -2.88 11.81 -3.65
N GLY A 39 -3.17 12.21 -4.89
CA GLY A 39 -2.91 11.36 -6.05
C GLY A 39 -1.42 11.04 -6.17
N GLU A 40 -0.54 12.03 -5.94
CA GLU A 40 0.91 11.81 -5.98
C GLU A 40 1.37 10.82 -4.91
N ASN A 41 0.84 10.92 -3.69
CA ASN A 41 1.20 10.01 -2.62
C ASN A 41 0.73 8.59 -2.91
N PHE A 42 -0.39 8.43 -3.62
CA PHE A 42 -0.87 7.14 -4.08
C PHE A 42 0.07 6.54 -5.14
N GLU A 43 0.55 7.34 -6.10
CA GLU A 43 1.56 6.91 -7.08
C GLU A 43 2.86 6.48 -6.39
N VAL A 44 3.35 7.27 -5.43
CA VAL A 44 4.53 6.98 -4.61
C VAL A 44 4.33 5.67 -3.82
N PHE A 45 3.17 5.49 -3.19
CA PHE A 45 2.83 4.26 -2.46
C PHE A 45 2.93 3.03 -3.38
N LEU A 46 2.33 3.10 -4.57
CA LEU A 46 2.34 1.98 -5.52
C LEU A 46 3.75 1.69 -6.04
N ARG A 47 4.52 2.72 -6.40
CA ARG A 47 5.94 2.56 -6.80
C ARG A 47 6.70 1.81 -5.70
N ASP A 48 6.60 2.26 -4.46
CA ASP A 48 7.34 1.67 -3.33
C ASP A 48 6.87 0.25 -3.01
N LEU A 49 5.58 -0.04 -3.21
CA LEU A 49 5.05 -1.40 -3.09
C LEU A 49 5.70 -2.34 -4.13
N PHE A 50 5.85 -1.90 -5.37
CA PHE A 50 6.53 -2.67 -6.42
C PHE A 50 8.03 -2.80 -6.19
N ILE A 51 8.71 -1.74 -5.72
CA ILE A 51 10.13 -1.79 -5.34
C ILE A 51 10.33 -2.81 -4.22
N TYR A 52 9.45 -2.81 -3.21
CA TYR A 52 9.50 -3.78 -2.13
C TYR A 52 9.32 -5.23 -2.62
N ASP A 53 8.42 -5.45 -3.59
CA ASP A 53 8.26 -6.77 -4.25
C ASP A 53 9.52 -7.19 -5.05
N GLY A 54 10.48 -6.28 -5.21
CA GLY A 54 11.76 -6.49 -5.89
C GLY A 54 11.71 -6.18 -7.38
N LEU A 55 10.72 -5.40 -7.83
CA LEU A 55 10.62 -4.90 -9.19
C LEU A 55 11.32 -3.54 -9.31
N LYS A 56 11.79 -3.21 -10.51
CA LYS A 56 12.20 -1.83 -10.79
C LYS A 56 10.96 -1.01 -11.11
N ALA A 57 10.67 0.05 -10.38
CA ALA A 57 9.53 0.93 -10.62
C ALA A 57 9.94 2.41 -10.55
N GLU A 58 9.49 3.20 -11.53
CA GLU A 58 9.83 4.63 -11.66
C GLU A 58 8.56 5.45 -11.88
N LEU A 59 8.46 6.61 -11.21
CA LEU A 59 7.42 7.59 -11.51
C LEU A 59 7.76 8.31 -12.83
N THR A 60 6.75 8.61 -13.62
CA THR A 60 6.92 9.44 -14.82
C THR A 60 6.87 10.93 -14.46
N PRO A 61 7.42 11.82 -15.32
CA PRO A 61 7.30 13.27 -15.11
C PRO A 61 5.84 13.73 -15.30
N LYS A 62 5.35 14.60 -14.40
CA LYS A 62 3.97 15.16 -14.45
C LYS A 62 3.60 15.92 -15.72
N TYR A 63 4.57 16.35 -16.52
CA TYR A 63 4.31 17.07 -17.78
C TYR A 63 4.46 16.11 -18.95
N LYS A 64 3.40 15.97 -19.76
CA LYS A 64 3.35 15.06 -20.92
C LYS A 64 3.61 13.59 -20.53
N ASP A 65 3.02 13.15 -19.42
CA ASP A 65 3.09 11.76 -18.95
C ASP A 65 2.35 10.76 -19.85
N ASP A 66 1.54 11.26 -20.79
CA ASP A 66 0.66 10.46 -21.65
C ASP A 66 -0.35 9.62 -20.84
N GLY A 67 -0.68 10.03 -19.62
CA GLY A 67 -1.53 9.27 -18.70
C GLY A 67 -0.86 8.05 -18.08
N ILE A 68 0.46 7.92 -18.16
CA ILE A 68 1.24 6.87 -17.51
C ILE A 68 1.88 7.47 -16.27
N ASP A 69 1.53 7.01 -15.07
CA ASP A 69 2.07 7.56 -13.82
C ASP A 69 3.29 6.78 -13.33
N ILE A 70 3.33 5.47 -13.58
CA ILE A 70 4.41 4.56 -13.14
C ILE A 70 4.83 3.65 -14.29
N ILE A 71 6.13 3.43 -14.45
CA ILE A 71 6.68 2.39 -15.31
C ILE A 71 7.33 1.32 -14.43
N VAL A 72 6.81 0.09 -14.53
CA VAL A 72 7.37 -1.08 -13.83
C VAL A 72 8.12 -1.95 -14.83
N THR A 73 9.33 -2.36 -14.46
CA THR A 73 10.23 -3.16 -15.30
C THR A 73 10.55 -4.48 -14.60
N ARG A 74 10.35 -5.59 -15.32
CA ARG A 74 10.76 -6.95 -14.92
C ARG A 74 11.54 -7.60 -16.05
N GLY A 75 12.87 -7.67 -15.91
CA GLY A 75 13.75 -8.08 -16.99
C GLY A 75 13.64 -7.12 -18.18
N LYS A 76 13.28 -7.64 -19.36
CA LYS A 76 13.06 -6.84 -20.58
C LYS A 76 11.63 -6.34 -20.74
N LEU A 77 10.74 -6.65 -19.80
CA LEU A 77 9.31 -6.38 -19.91
C LEU A 77 8.98 -5.11 -19.15
N HIS A 78 8.40 -4.14 -19.84
CA HIS A 78 7.91 -2.89 -19.27
C HIS A 78 6.38 -2.92 -19.18
N THR A 79 5.84 -2.40 -18.08
CA THR A 79 4.40 -2.20 -17.88
C THR A 79 4.15 -0.74 -17.56
N ALA A 80 3.30 -0.10 -18.34
CA ALA A 80 2.83 1.26 -18.11
C ALA A 80 1.61 1.21 -17.18
N ILE A 81 1.68 1.92 -16.06
CA ILE A 81 0.63 1.93 -15.04
C ILE A 81 0.06 3.32 -14.91
N GLN A 82 -1.27 3.41 -14.93
CA GLN A 82 -2.00 4.59 -14.48
C GLN A 82 -2.60 4.34 -13.09
N ALA A 83 -2.35 5.24 -12.15
CA ALA A 83 -2.75 5.19 -10.76
C ALA A 83 -3.89 6.18 -10.51
N LYS A 84 -5.12 5.67 -10.42
CA LYS A 84 -6.30 6.51 -10.20
C LYS A 84 -6.80 6.41 -8.77
N ARG A 85 -6.31 7.28 -7.89
CA ARG A 85 -6.91 7.44 -6.55
C ARG A 85 -8.31 8.03 -6.68
N MET A 86 -9.32 7.35 -6.17
CA MET A 86 -10.70 7.82 -6.09
C MET A 86 -11.09 8.00 -4.62
N ASP A 87 -11.58 9.18 -4.29
CA ASP A 87 -12.12 9.46 -2.96
C ASP A 87 -13.48 8.77 -2.84
N ILE A 88 -13.55 7.76 -1.98
CA ILE A 88 -14.75 6.94 -1.79
C ILE A 88 -15.93 7.72 -1.23
N TYR A 89 -15.69 8.90 -0.64
CA TYR A 89 -16.72 9.76 -0.06
C TYR A 89 -17.29 10.79 -1.06
N LYS A 90 -16.73 10.88 -2.27
CA LYS A 90 -17.23 11.79 -3.32
C LYS A 90 -18.25 11.10 -4.23
N ASN A 91 -19.20 11.87 -4.73
CA ASN A 91 -20.13 11.44 -5.78
C ASN A 91 -19.33 11.07 -7.04
N TYR A 92 -19.75 10.00 -7.73
CA TYR A 92 -19.07 9.43 -8.91
C TYR A 92 -17.63 8.99 -8.62
N ASN A 93 -17.49 7.89 -7.89
CA ASN A 93 -16.21 7.31 -7.52
C ASN A 93 -15.76 6.17 -8.47
N LEU A 94 -16.38 5.97 -9.63
CA LEU A 94 -16.04 4.89 -10.58
C LEU A 94 -14.96 5.34 -11.57
N VAL A 95 -14.15 4.39 -12.03
CA VAL A 95 -13.21 4.61 -13.14
C VAL A 95 -13.88 4.26 -14.46
N ASP A 96 -13.96 5.24 -15.36
CA ASP A 96 -14.61 5.13 -16.66
C ASP A 96 -13.64 4.71 -17.79
N LYS A 97 -14.17 4.60 -19.00
CA LYS A 97 -13.43 4.13 -20.18
C LYS A 97 -12.43 5.15 -20.70
N GLU A 98 -12.62 6.43 -20.37
CA GLU A 98 -11.77 7.52 -20.81
C GLU A 98 -10.36 7.36 -20.23
N VAL A 99 -10.25 6.89 -18.98
CA VAL A 99 -8.95 6.53 -18.36
C VAL A 99 -8.27 5.39 -19.12
N VAL A 100 -9.01 4.33 -19.45
CA VAL A 100 -8.50 3.18 -20.24
C VAL A 100 -7.93 3.64 -21.58
N ASN A 101 -8.73 4.41 -22.34
CA ASN A 101 -8.34 4.91 -23.66
C ASN A 101 -7.10 5.81 -23.60
N SER A 102 -7.01 6.67 -22.56
CA SER A 102 -5.87 7.54 -22.34
C SER A 102 -4.57 6.75 -22.17
N LEU A 103 -4.58 5.75 -21.28
CA LEU A 103 -3.40 4.92 -21.00
C LEU A 103 -2.98 4.10 -22.22
N VAL A 104 -3.92 3.48 -22.94
CA VAL A 104 -3.62 2.70 -24.16
C VAL A 104 -2.93 3.59 -25.19
N GLY A 105 -3.47 4.78 -25.43
CA GLY A 105 -2.89 5.75 -26.35
C GLY A 105 -1.47 6.16 -25.95
N GLY A 106 -1.25 6.41 -24.66
CA GLY A 106 0.06 6.78 -24.13
C GLY A 106 1.10 5.68 -24.19
N ALA A 107 0.72 4.47 -23.79
CA ALA A 107 1.61 3.31 -23.82
C ALA A 107 2.04 2.98 -25.26
N ARG A 108 1.12 3.06 -26.23
CA ARG A 108 1.43 2.86 -27.66
C ARG A 108 2.46 3.88 -28.17
N ARG A 109 2.36 5.16 -27.79
CA ARG A 109 3.34 6.21 -28.19
C ARG A 109 4.75 5.92 -27.64
N ARG A 110 4.85 5.22 -26.52
CA ARG A 110 6.13 4.82 -25.90
C ARG A 110 6.60 3.41 -26.27
N GLY A 111 5.85 2.69 -27.10
CA GLY A 111 6.17 1.31 -27.48
C GLY A 111 6.07 0.31 -26.32
N ILE A 112 5.24 0.61 -25.30
CA ILE A 112 5.01 -0.28 -24.16
C ILE A 112 3.72 -1.07 -24.43
N GLU A 113 3.84 -2.40 -24.51
CA GLU A 113 2.70 -3.27 -24.83
C GLU A 113 1.81 -3.56 -23.63
N ARG A 114 2.38 -3.63 -22.41
CA ARG A 114 1.64 -3.99 -21.21
C ARG A 114 1.15 -2.76 -20.49
N THR A 115 -0.15 -2.72 -20.22
CA THR A 115 -0.80 -1.63 -19.52
C THR A 115 -1.53 -2.15 -18.30
N CYS A 116 -1.57 -1.33 -17.25
CA CYS A 116 -2.35 -1.61 -16.06
C CYS A 116 -2.97 -0.34 -15.48
N ILE A 117 -4.21 -0.41 -15.02
CA ILE A 117 -4.80 0.65 -14.19
C ILE A 117 -4.98 0.13 -12.77
N ILE A 118 -4.54 0.92 -11.81
CA ILE A 118 -4.72 0.65 -10.38
C ILE A 118 -5.56 1.75 -9.77
N THR A 119 -6.62 1.40 -9.05
CA THR A 119 -7.50 2.36 -8.40
C THR A 119 -7.85 1.96 -6.97
N THR A 120 -8.23 2.94 -6.16
CA THR A 120 -8.81 2.73 -4.83
C THR A 120 -10.32 2.47 -4.87
N SER A 121 -10.94 2.50 -6.04
CA SER A 121 -12.37 2.25 -6.24
C SER A 121 -12.59 1.08 -7.20
N ILE A 122 -13.66 1.11 -7.99
CA ILE A 122 -14.05 0.06 -8.94
C ILE A 122 -14.21 0.66 -10.34
N PHE A 123 -14.16 -0.21 -11.35
CA PHE A 123 -14.31 0.15 -12.76
C PHE A 123 -15.77 0.07 -13.20
N THR A 124 -16.15 0.88 -14.19
CA THR A 124 -17.41 0.68 -14.91
C THR A 124 -17.31 -0.54 -15.83
N GLU A 125 -18.44 -1.15 -16.18
CA GLU A 125 -18.51 -2.27 -17.12
C GLU A 125 -17.88 -1.92 -18.48
N ALA A 126 -18.19 -0.73 -19.01
CA ALA A 126 -17.59 -0.23 -20.24
C ALA A 126 -16.05 -0.11 -20.17
N ALA A 127 -15.50 0.29 -19.02
CA ALA A 127 -14.04 0.33 -18.82
C ALA A 127 -13.44 -1.09 -18.79
N GLN A 128 -14.14 -2.04 -18.15
CA GLN A 128 -13.72 -3.44 -18.09
C GLN A 128 -13.72 -4.10 -19.47
N ASP A 129 -14.76 -3.86 -20.28
CA ASP A 129 -14.89 -4.40 -21.63
C ASP A 129 -13.74 -3.94 -22.54
N ILE A 130 -13.45 -2.63 -22.53
CA ILE A 130 -12.36 -2.07 -23.34
C ILE A 130 -11.00 -2.56 -22.83
N ALA A 131 -10.80 -2.62 -21.51
CA ALA A 131 -9.56 -3.16 -20.96
C ALA A 131 -9.33 -4.62 -21.37
N ALA A 132 -10.39 -5.44 -21.40
CA ALA A 132 -10.31 -6.83 -21.85
C ALA A 132 -9.96 -6.94 -23.35
N GLN A 133 -10.54 -6.08 -24.19
CA GLN A 133 -10.23 -6.02 -25.63
C GLN A 133 -8.77 -5.62 -25.90
N GLU A 134 -8.23 -4.70 -25.12
CA GLU A 134 -6.85 -4.20 -25.24
C GLU A 134 -5.83 -5.09 -24.49
N GLY A 135 -6.28 -6.13 -23.77
CA GLY A 135 -5.40 -6.97 -22.95
C GLY A 135 -4.78 -6.27 -21.75
N MET A 136 -5.41 -5.18 -21.28
CA MET A 136 -4.98 -4.39 -20.12
C MET A 136 -5.34 -5.08 -18.80
N GLU A 137 -4.44 -5.01 -17.82
CA GLU A 137 -4.72 -5.48 -16.45
C GLU A 137 -5.43 -4.38 -15.63
N LEU A 138 -6.53 -4.73 -14.98
CA LEU A 138 -7.22 -3.84 -14.05
C LEU A 138 -7.04 -4.32 -12.61
N ILE A 139 -6.65 -3.41 -11.72
CA ILE A 139 -6.54 -3.64 -10.29
C ILE A 139 -7.48 -2.65 -9.58
N ASP A 140 -8.66 -3.14 -9.19
CA ASP A 140 -9.61 -2.37 -8.39
C ASP A 140 -9.17 -2.27 -6.92
N GLY A 141 -9.92 -1.53 -6.11
CA GLY A 141 -9.59 -1.32 -4.69
C GLY A 141 -9.48 -2.64 -3.92
N ARG A 142 -10.36 -3.61 -4.20
CA ARG A 142 -10.31 -4.92 -3.53
C ARG A 142 -9.06 -5.70 -3.95
N GLN A 143 -8.75 -5.71 -5.24
CA GLN A 143 -7.56 -6.36 -5.79
C GLN A 143 -6.27 -5.68 -5.31
N LEU A 144 -6.27 -4.36 -5.12
CA LEU A 144 -5.17 -3.62 -4.53
C LEU A 144 -4.90 -4.08 -3.09
N TYR A 145 -5.93 -4.27 -2.26
CA TYR A 145 -5.74 -4.83 -0.92
C TYR A 145 -5.22 -6.28 -0.95
N TYR A 146 -5.64 -7.10 -1.93
CA TYR A 146 -5.06 -8.43 -2.12
C TYR A 146 -3.59 -8.38 -2.55
N LEU A 147 -3.22 -7.40 -3.38
CA LEU A 147 -1.85 -7.16 -3.77
C LEU A 147 -0.99 -6.77 -2.57
N ILE A 148 -1.45 -5.82 -1.76
CA ILE A 148 -0.79 -5.42 -0.51
C ILE A 148 -0.66 -6.62 0.42
N ALA A 149 -1.71 -7.42 0.60
CA ALA A 149 -1.66 -8.63 1.45
C ALA A 149 -0.63 -9.66 0.96
N LYS A 150 -0.45 -9.76 -0.36
CA LYS A 150 0.52 -10.69 -0.95
C LYS A 150 1.97 -10.25 -0.73
N ILE A 151 2.23 -8.93 -0.78
CA ILE A 151 3.58 -8.36 -0.70
C ILE A 151 3.97 -8.06 0.76
N ARG A 152 3.05 -7.49 1.54
CA ARG A 152 3.23 -6.98 2.90
C ARG A 152 2.01 -7.26 3.80
N PRO A 153 1.72 -8.54 4.13
CA PRO A 153 0.56 -8.88 4.95
C PRO A 153 0.56 -8.21 6.34
N GLU A 154 1.75 -7.94 6.90
CA GLU A 154 1.92 -7.28 8.18
C GLU A 154 1.34 -5.85 8.20
N LEU A 155 1.35 -5.11 7.08
CA LEU A 155 0.78 -3.76 7.03
C LEU A 155 -0.73 -3.77 7.28
N LEU A 156 -1.43 -4.80 6.79
CA LEU A 156 -2.86 -4.96 7.01
C LEU A 156 -3.17 -5.38 8.44
N ALA A 157 -2.35 -6.26 9.01
CA ALA A 157 -2.46 -6.63 10.41
C ALA A 157 -2.25 -5.41 11.32
N GLU A 158 -1.24 -4.60 11.04
CA GLU A 158 -0.93 -3.38 11.80
C GLU A 158 -2.06 -2.35 11.70
N ALA A 159 -2.51 -2.04 10.48
CA ALA A 159 -3.65 -1.17 10.23
C ALA A 159 -4.92 -1.63 10.97
N TYR A 160 -5.19 -2.94 10.98
CA TYR A 160 -6.33 -3.50 11.69
C TYR A 160 -6.20 -3.37 13.21
N PHE A 161 -5.02 -3.66 13.78
CA PHE A 161 -4.78 -3.54 15.21
C PHE A 161 -4.84 -2.09 15.69
N GLU A 162 -4.30 -1.15 14.92
CA GLU A 162 -4.43 0.30 15.17
C GLU A 162 -5.90 0.72 15.20
N LYS A 163 -6.70 0.26 14.23
CA LYS A 163 -8.14 0.52 14.18
C LYS A 163 -8.90 0.00 15.41
N LEU A 164 -8.44 -1.10 16.01
CA LEU A 164 -8.99 -1.64 17.25
C LEU A 164 -8.47 -0.92 18.52
N GLY A 165 -7.59 0.08 18.37
CA GLY A 165 -7.00 0.83 19.48
C GLY A 165 -5.80 0.13 20.14
N TYR A 166 -5.22 -0.90 19.52
CA TYR A 166 -3.99 -1.50 20.01
C TYR A 166 -2.78 -0.64 19.66
N ILE A 167 -2.07 -0.18 20.68
CA ILE A 167 -0.90 0.68 20.52
C ILE A 167 0.37 -0.16 20.60
N LYS A 168 1.18 -0.13 19.54
CA LYS A 168 2.50 -0.76 19.51
C LYS A 168 3.45 -0.12 20.52
N CYS A 169 4.27 -0.96 21.13
CA CYS A 169 5.34 -0.52 22.01
C CYS A 169 6.41 0.23 21.20
N PRO A 170 6.71 1.50 21.54
CA PRO A 170 7.68 2.30 20.78
C PRO A 170 9.13 1.82 20.95
N GLU A 171 9.41 1.01 21.98
CA GLU A 171 10.76 0.53 22.27
C GLU A 171 11.12 -0.73 21.46
N CYS A 172 10.23 -1.71 21.40
CA CYS A 172 10.51 -2.99 20.73
C CYS A 172 9.78 -3.19 19.39
N GLY A 173 8.81 -2.33 19.04
CA GLY A 173 8.05 -2.37 17.78
C GLY A 173 7.09 -3.56 17.60
N THR A 174 7.22 -4.61 18.41
CA THR A 174 6.50 -5.89 18.27
C THR A 174 5.52 -6.16 19.42
N GLY A 175 5.78 -5.61 20.61
CA GLY A 175 4.88 -5.71 21.75
C GLY A 175 3.75 -4.70 21.68
N ILE A 176 2.67 -4.94 22.43
CA ILE A 176 1.54 -4.03 22.58
C ILE A 176 1.57 -3.40 23.98
N LEU A 177 1.16 -2.15 24.09
CA LEU A 177 0.99 -1.47 25.36
C LEU A 177 -0.34 -1.87 26.01
N LYS A 178 -0.29 -2.41 27.23
CA LYS A 178 -1.48 -2.78 28.01
C LYS A 178 -1.39 -2.32 29.47
N LYS A 179 -2.55 -2.05 30.07
CA LYS A 179 -2.68 -1.80 31.51
C LYS A 179 -2.27 -3.05 32.30
N ARG A 180 -1.43 -2.86 33.33
CA ARG A 180 -0.91 -3.87 34.25
C ARG A 180 -0.98 -3.34 35.68
N GLU A 181 -0.98 -4.26 36.64
CA GLU A 181 -0.96 -3.93 38.06
C GLU A 181 0.48 -3.91 38.60
N GLY A 182 0.87 -2.82 39.28
CA GLY A 182 2.20 -2.66 39.87
C GLY A 182 2.30 -3.17 41.31
N ARG A 183 3.51 -3.06 41.91
CA ARG A 183 3.86 -3.57 43.25
C ARG A 183 3.05 -2.98 44.43
N GLN A 184 2.20 -1.98 44.18
CA GLN A 184 1.33 -1.33 45.17
C GLN A 184 -0.14 -1.25 44.70
N LYS A 185 -0.57 -2.13 43.80
CA LYS A 185 -1.87 -2.05 43.09
C LYS A 185 -2.05 -0.78 42.25
N ILE A 186 -1.02 0.05 42.13
CA ILE A 186 -1.01 1.22 41.24
C ILE A 186 -0.88 0.70 39.81
N PRO A 187 -1.86 0.95 38.94
CA PRO A 187 -1.82 0.44 37.58
C PRO A 187 -0.90 1.30 36.70
N PHE A 188 -0.27 0.66 35.72
CA PHE A 188 0.63 1.31 34.76
C PHE A 188 0.43 0.69 33.37
N ILE A 189 0.95 1.33 32.32
CA ILE A 189 0.97 0.76 30.98
C ILE A 189 2.32 0.09 30.76
N GLY A 190 2.32 -1.19 30.37
CA GLY A 190 3.53 -1.96 30.11
C GLY A 190 3.46 -2.74 28.81
N CYS A 191 4.64 -3.02 28.24
CA CYS A 191 4.77 -3.83 27.04
C CYS A 191 4.42 -5.30 27.30
N THR A 192 3.65 -5.91 26.39
CA THR A 192 3.32 -7.35 26.45
C THR A 192 4.55 -8.27 26.38
N ASN A 193 5.67 -7.82 25.80
CA ASN A 193 6.89 -8.61 25.61
C ASN A 193 7.83 -8.67 26.83
N PHE A 194 7.41 -8.17 27.99
CA PHE A 194 8.16 -8.38 29.24
C PHE A 194 8.42 -9.89 29.48
N PRO A 195 9.64 -10.31 29.90
CA PRO A 195 10.76 -9.49 30.37
C PRO A 195 11.72 -9.00 29.28
N LYS A 196 11.53 -9.42 28.01
CA LYS A 196 12.42 -9.08 26.89
C LYS A 196 12.39 -7.61 26.52
N CYS A 197 11.25 -6.95 26.74
CA CYS A 197 11.11 -5.51 26.64
C CYS A 197 10.50 -4.98 27.94
N ARG A 198 11.16 -3.98 28.55
CA ARG A 198 10.79 -3.44 29.86
C ARG A 198 10.09 -2.08 29.76
N HIS A 199 9.72 -1.67 28.54
CA HIS A 199 8.98 -0.44 28.31
C HIS A 199 7.74 -0.37 29.20
N SER A 200 7.64 0.74 29.94
CA SER A 200 6.51 1.03 30.80
C SER A 200 6.34 2.55 30.96
N MET A 201 5.10 2.99 31.16
CA MET A 201 4.78 4.40 31.39
C MET A 201 3.58 4.55 32.34
N LYS A 202 3.39 5.76 32.86
CA LYS A 202 2.20 6.09 33.66
C LYS A 202 0.95 6.10 32.77
N ILE A 203 -0.22 5.80 33.35
CA ILE A 203 -1.49 5.85 32.61
C ILE A 203 -1.75 7.25 32.05
N THR A 204 -1.49 8.30 32.83
CA THR A 204 -1.69 9.70 32.40
C THR A 204 -0.82 10.07 31.20
N GLU A 205 0.41 9.57 31.15
CA GLU A 205 1.33 9.76 30.01
C GLU A 205 0.80 9.06 28.76
N PHE A 206 0.33 7.82 28.90
CA PHE A 206 -0.27 7.06 27.80
C PHE A 206 -1.52 7.74 27.23
N GLU A 207 -2.44 8.19 28.09
CA GLU A 207 -3.65 8.89 27.67
C GLU A 207 -3.31 10.17 26.90
N THR A 208 -2.34 10.94 27.40
CA THR A 208 -1.89 12.19 26.76
C THR A 208 -1.27 11.91 25.40
N ARG A 209 -0.48 10.85 25.29
CA ARG A 209 0.31 10.56 24.09
C ARG A 209 -0.47 9.84 23.00
N TYR A 210 -1.42 8.96 23.35
CA TYR A 210 -2.01 8.04 22.40
C TYR A 210 -3.54 8.09 22.31
N ILE A 211 -4.24 8.73 23.25
CA ILE A 211 -5.71 8.75 23.28
C ILE A 211 -6.26 10.14 22.98
N LYS A 212 -5.62 11.20 23.48
CA LYS A 212 -6.10 12.59 23.33
C LYS A 212 -5.57 13.31 22.08
N GLN A 213 -5.31 12.58 20.99
CA GLN A 213 -4.90 13.18 19.70
C GLN A 213 -6.10 13.59 18.85
#